data_AF-A0A937KK10-F1
#
_entry.id   AF-A0A937KK10-F1
#
_cell.length_a   1.000
_cell.length_b   1.000
_cell.length_c   1.000
_cell.angle_alpha   90.00
_cell.angle_beta   90.00
_cell.angle_gamma   90.00
#
_symmetry.space_group_name_H-M   'P 1'
#
loop_
_entity.id
_entity.type
_entity.pdbx_description
1 polymer ?
#
loop_
_entity_poly.entity_id
_entity_poly.type
_entity_poly.pdbx_seq_one_letter_code
_entity_poly.pdbx_strand_id
1 'polypeptide(L)' 'VTISMNIDFMGAIADEDAVCEGWVTKQGRSIVFCSAEVTGAESGRVCATGTLVYKV' A
#
# COMPACT_ATOMS: atom_id res chain seq x y z
N VAL A 1 -14.31 -4.84 4.08
CA VAL A 1 -13.72 -6.21 4.05
C VAL A 1 -12.71 -6.29 2.92
N THR A 2 -11.54 -6.90 3.12
CA THR A 2 -10.55 -7.10 2.04
C THR A 2 -11.05 -8.18 1.08
N ILE A 3 -11.05 -7.88 -0.22
CA ILE A 3 -11.35 -8.84 -1.29
C ILE A 3 -10.04 -9.41 -1.85
N SER A 4 -9.10 -8.53 -2.18
CA SER A 4 -7.77 -8.91 -2.63
C SER A 4 -6.73 -7.90 -2.17
N MET A 5 -5.51 -8.39 -2.00
CA MET A 5 -4.34 -7.60 -1.67
C MET A 5 -3.15 -8.23 -2.38
N ASN A 6 -2.50 -7.48 -3.25
CA ASN A 6 -1.26 -7.86 -3.90
C ASN A 6 -0.18 -6.85 -3.49
N ILE A 7 0.95 -7.36 -3.04
CA ILE A 7 2.07 -6.59 -2.52
C ILE A 7 3.33 -7.01 -3.25
N ASP A 8 4.04 -6.04 -3.80
CA ASP A 8 5.34 -6.23 -4.43
C ASP A 8 6.43 -5.71 -3.49
N PHE A 9 7.22 -6.62 -2.92
CA PHE A 9 8.35 -6.28 -2.06
C PHE A 9 9.60 -6.05 -2.91
N MET A 10 10.19 -4.85 -2.79
CA MET A 10 11.36 -4.42 -3.56
C MET A 10 12.62 -4.32 -2.70
N GLY A 11 12.46 -4.18 -1.38
CA GLY A 11 13.57 -4.09 -0.44
C GLY A 11 13.11 -4.26 1.00
N ALA A 12 14.07 -4.48 1.90
CA ALA A 12 13.82 -4.52 3.33
C ALA A 12 13.83 -3.09 3.91
N ILE A 13 13.14 -2.88 5.03
CA ILE A 13 13.33 -1.72 5.90
C ILE A 13 14.14 -2.20 7.10
N ALA A 14 15.23 -1.51 7.41
CA ALA A 14 16.12 -1.85 8.52
C ALA A 14 16.61 -0.55 9.17
N ASP A 15 16.67 -0.55 10.51
CA ASP A 15 17.14 0.57 11.33
C ASP A 15 16.38 1.90 11.13
N GLU A 16 15.16 1.85 10.59
CA GLU A 16 14.25 2.99 10.46
C GLU A 16 12.78 2.53 10.53
N ASP A 17 11.85 3.45 10.78
CA ASP A 17 10.41 3.18 10.75
C ASP A 17 9.89 3.02 9.32
N ALA A 18 8.80 2.27 9.17
CA ALA A 18 8.07 2.17 7.90
C ALA A 18 6.86 3.12 7.90
N VAL A 19 6.73 3.94 6.85
CA VAL A 19 5.55 4.77 6.61
C VAL A 19 4.80 4.19 5.41
N CYS A 20 3.49 4.03 5.56
CA CYS A 20 2.63 3.60 4.46
C CYS A 20 1.64 4.72 4.14
N GLU A 21 1.60 5.10 2.87
CA GLU A 21 0.55 5.94 2.32
C GLU A 21 -0.32 5.12 1.39
N GLY A 22 -1.63 5.34 1.47
CA GLY A 22 -2.60 4.64 0.64
C GLY A 22 -3.66 5.60 0.14
N TRP A 23 -4.06 5.44 -1.11
CA TRP A 23 -5.08 6.27 -1.73
C TRP A 23 -6.03 5.46 -2.59
N VAL A 24 -7.27 5.91 -2.65
CA VAL A 24 -8.30 5.33 -3.51
C VAL A 24 -7.99 5.70 -4.95
N THR A 25 -7.86 4.70 -5.82
CA THR A 25 -7.67 4.90 -7.27
C THR A 25 -8.99 4.82 -8.02
N LYS A 26 -9.98 4.08 -7.50
CA LYS A 26 -11.33 4.01 -8.05
C LYS A 26 -12.35 3.62 -6.98
N GLN A 27 -13.47 4.34 -6.91
CA GLN A 27 -14.57 4.05 -6.00
C GLN A 27 -15.85 3.68 -6.76
N GLY A 28 -16.36 2.48 -6.51
CA GLY A 28 -17.67 2.03 -6.95
C GLY A 28 -18.70 2.04 -5.81
N ARG A 29 -19.89 1.49 -6.07
CA ARG A 29 -20.99 1.48 -5.08
C ARG A 29 -20.70 0.63 -3.85
N SER A 30 -20.07 -0.53 -4.02
CA SER A 30 -19.78 -1.50 -2.95
C SER A 30 -18.35 -2.03 -3.00
N ILE A 31 -17.52 -1.50 -3.91
CA ILE A 31 -16.14 -1.94 -4.14
C ILE A 31 -15.27 -0.70 -4.29
N VAL A 32 -14.13 -0.68 -3.60
CA VAL A 32 -13.11 0.38 -3.68
C VAL A 32 -11.78 -0.26 -4.06
N PHE A 33 -11.08 0.35 -5.01
CA PHE A 33 -9.74 0.00 -5.44
C PHE A 33 -8.78 1.04 -4.86
N CYS A 34 -7.69 0.57 -4.26
CA CYS A 34 -6.66 1.41 -3.66
C CYS A 34 -5.28 1.02 -4.17
N SER A 35 -4.38 1.99 -4.21
CA SER A 35 -2.94 1.77 -4.26
C SER A 35 -2.32 2.21 -2.95
N ALA A 36 -1.18 1.62 -2.61
CA ALA A 36 -0.39 1.99 -1.45
C ALA A 36 1.10 1.88 -1.74
N GLU A 37 1.89 2.72 -1.08
CA GLU A 37 3.35 2.68 -1.10
C GLU A 37 3.87 2.67 0.33
N VAL A 38 4.88 1.84 0.56
CA VAL A 38 5.59 1.75 1.84
C VAL A 38 7.00 2.29 1.65
N THR A 39 7.36 3.31 2.41
CA THR A 39 8.67 3.96 2.40
C THR A 39 9.36 3.85 3.76
N GLY A 40 10.70 3.86 3.75
CA GLY A 40 11.48 4.13 4.96
C GLY A 40 11.28 5.57 5.41
N ALA A 41 11.00 5.78 6.69
CA ALA A 41 10.64 7.08 7.26
C ALA A 41 11.76 8.13 7.12
N GLU A 42 13.02 7.68 7.18
CA GLU A 42 14.19 8.55 7.11
C GLU A 42 14.80 8.55 5.70
N SER A 43 14.90 7.37 5.09
CA SER A 43 15.53 7.19 3.78
C SER A 43 14.64 7.62 2.61
N GLY A 44 13.32 7.65 2.81
CA GLY A 44 12.33 7.87 1.75
C GLY A 44 12.31 6.75 0.69
N ARG A 45 13.05 5.66 0.90
CA ARG A 45 13.16 4.57 -0.08
C ARG A 45 11.85 3.79 -0.13
N VAL A 46 11.25 3.67 -1.31
CA VAL A 46 10.11 2.77 -1.52
C VAL A 46 10.59 1.32 -1.38
N CYS A 47 10.01 0.60 -0.43
CA CYS A 47 10.39 -0.77 -0.09
C CYS A 47 9.31 -1.79 -0.47
N ALA A 48 8.06 -1.36 -0.57
CA ALA A 48 6.97 -2.15 -1.14
C ALA A 48 5.91 -1.25 -1.79
N THR A 49 5.22 -1.79 -2.79
CA THR A 49 4.00 -1.20 -3.34
C THR A 49 2.84 -2.19 -3.19
N GLY A 50 1.62 -1.69 -3.20
CA GLY A 50 0.43 -2.51 -3.03
C GLY A 50 -0.73 -2.08 -3.90
N THR A 51 -1.46 -3.06 -4.43
CA THR A 51 -2.79 -2.87 -5.02
C THR A 51 -3.81 -3.64 -4.20
N LEU A 52 -4.86 -2.94 -3.76
CA LEU A 52 -5.85 -3.48 -2.81
C LEU A 52 -7.27 -3.28 -3.35
N VAL A 53 -8.13 -4.26 -3.09
CA VAL A 53 -9.57 -4.18 -3.39
C VAL A 53 -10.35 -4.47 -2.13
N TYR A 54 -11.25 -3.55 -1.77
CA TYR A 54 -12.09 -3.64 -0.59
C TYR A 54 -13.56 -3.67 -0.96
N LYS A 55 -14.34 -4.50 -0.26
CA LYS A 55 -15.79 -4.33 -0.15
C LYS A 55 -16.07 -3.28 0.92
N VAL A 56 -16.85 -2.26 0.58
CA VAL A 56 -17.38 -1.25 1.51
C VAL A 56 -18.83 -1.53 1.85
#